data_AF-A0A9Q5YJL5-F1
#
_entry.id   AF-A0A9Q5YJL5-F1
#
_cell.length_a   1.000
_cell.length_b   1.000
_cell.length_c   1.000
_cell.angle_alpha   90.00
_cell.angle_beta   90.00
_cell.angle_gamma   90.00
#
_symmetry.space_group_name_H-M   'P 1'
#
loop_
_entity.id
_entity.type
_entity.pdbx_description
1 polymer ?
#
loop_
_entity_poly.entity_id
_entity_poly.type
_entity_poly.pdbx_seq_one_letter_code
_entity_poly.pdbx_strand_id
1 'polypeptide(L)'
;MRYLKLLISVSVILAGLLLTGCAQMMQAWVAQNCTTDAAYSQGLNAARHGEDMKMSYAAGCPANQSQLNAAYRQGYQYQLSNQPAEVNININTHKGKTQASKPYRCHKQFGQKVCGYDCKSFAGQWTCAQKPDQECIQNMSDIKCGYHCNKGDFGQLTCLDKP
;
A
#
# COMPACT_ATOMS: atom_id res chain seq x y z
N MET A 1 -61.69 23.35 -22.07
CA MET A 1 -60.36 23.81 -22.55
C MET A 1 -59.37 24.24 -21.44
N ARG A 2 -59.80 24.54 -20.20
CA ARG A 2 -58.89 24.92 -19.10
C ARG A 2 -58.03 23.76 -18.55
N TYR A 3 -58.59 22.54 -18.46
CA TYR A 3 -57.87 21.37 -17.97
C TYR A 3 -56.77 20.85 -18.91
N LEU A 4 -56.93 21.03 -20.23
CA LEU A 4 -55.93 20.63 -21.22
C LEU A 4 -54.65 21.49 -21.12
N LYS A 5 -54.79 22.79 -20.81
CA LYS A 5 -53.64 23.69 -20.56
C LYS A 5 -52.91 23.37 -19.25
N LEU A 6 -53.63 22.86 -18.25
CA LEU A 6 -53.10 22.46 -16.94
C LEU A 6 -52.32 21.14 -17.00
N LEU A 7 -52.78 20.17 -17.80
CA LEU A 7 -52.06 18.91 -18.02
C LEU A 7 -50.75 19.10 -18.80
N ILE A 8 -50.75 19.97 -19.82
CA ILE A 8 -49.54 20.28 -20.59
C ILE A 8 -48.49 20.98 -19.72
N SER A 9 -48.90 21.85 -18.80
CA SER A 9 -47.96 22.56 -17.90
C SER A 9 -47.35 21.65 -16.84
N VAL A 10 -48.09 20.67 -16.31
CA VAL A 10 -47.55 19.68 -15.36
C VAL A 10 -46.56 18.72 -16.04
N SER A 11 -46.81 18.31 -17.29
CA SER A 11 -45.89 17.43 -18.04
C SER A 11 -44.56 18.09 -18.38
N VAL A 12 -44.54 19.40 -18.65
CA VAL A 12 -43.29 20.14 -18.93
C VAL A 12 -42.45 20.33 -17.65
N ILE A 13 -43.09 20.50 -16.49
CA ILE A 13 -42.40 20.63 -15.20
C ILE A 13 -41.81 19.28 -14.75
N LEU A 14 -42.52 18.16 -14.97
CA LEU A 14 -42.01 16.83 -14.62
C LEU A 14 -40.85 16.38 -15.52
N ALA A 15 -40.86 16.76 -16.81
CA ALA A 15 -39.75 16.49 -17.73
C ALA A 15 -38.48 17.34 -17.44
N GLY A 16 -38.64 18.53 -16.86
CA GLY A 16 -37.52 19.40 -16.49
C GLY A 16 -36.68 18.91 -15.29
N LEU A 17 -37.29 18.14 -14.38
CA LEU A 17 -36.63 17.67 -13.15
C LEU A 17 -35.72 16.44 -13.35
N LEU A 18 -35.89 15.68 -14.44
CA LEU A 18 -35.11 14.47 -14.69
C LEU A 18 -33.79 14.73 -15.44
N LEU A 19 -33.66 15.86 -16.15
CA LEU A 19 -32.46 16.21 -16.92
C LEU A 19 -31.35 16.87 -16.08
N THR A 20 -31.66 17.42 -14.91
CA THR A 20 -30.68 18.11 -14.05
C THR A 20 -29.79 17.14 -13.26
N GLY A 21 -30.29 15.93 -12.94
CA GLY A 21 -29.56 14.96 -12.13
C GLY A 21 -28.25 14.47 -12.76
N CYS A 22 -28.24 14.25 -14.09
CA CYS A 22 -27.06 13.75 -14.80
C CYS A 22 -25.93 14.79 -14.89
N ALA A 23 -26.29 16.06 -15.13
CA ALA A 23 -25.31 17.16 -15.19
C ALA A 23 -24.68 17.42 -13.82
N GLN A 24 -25.49 17.36 -12.76
CA GLN A 24 -25.04 17.62 -11.39
C GLN A 24 -24.13 16.50 -10.86
N MET A 25 -24.40 15.25 -11.21
CA MET A 25 -23.54 14.12 -10.87
C MET A 25 -22.17 14.19 -11.55
N MET A 26 -22.12 14.54 -12.85
CA MET A 26 -20.85 14.70 -13.57
C MET A 26 -20.00 15.84 -13.01
N GLN A 27 -20.63 16.95 -12.62
CA GLN A 27 -19.93 18.07 -11.99
C GLN A 27 -19.33 17.70 -10.63
N ALA A 28 -20.05 16.90 -9.83
CA ALA A 28 -19.53 16.39 -8.56
C ALA A 28 -18.31 15.48 -8.76
N TRP A 29 -18.34 14.60 -9.78
CA TRP A 29 -17.21 13.75 -10.10
C TRP A 29 -15.98 14.57 -10.53
N VAL A 30 -16.16 15.57 -11.39
CA VAL A 30 -15.09 16.46 -11.83
C VAL A 30 -14.47 17.20 -10.65
N ALA A 31 -15.29 17.73 -9.74
CA ALA A 31 -14.79 18.43 -8.55
C ALA A 31 -13.93 17.52 -7.65
N GLN A 32 -14.23 16.23 -7.61
CA GLN A 32 -13.50 15.27 -6.78
C GLN A 32 -12.26 14.68 -7.46
N ASN A 33 -12.25 14.54 -8.79
CA ASN A 33 -11.21 13.80 -9.52
C ASN A 33 -10.29 14.70 -10.35
N CYS A 34 -10.72 15.92 -10.71
CA CYS A 34 -9.96 16.82 -11.57
C CYS A 34 -9.14 17.84 -10.78
N THR A 35 -8.50 17.38 -9.70
CA THR A 35 -7.53 18.15 -8.91
C THR A 35 -6.19 17.40 -8.88
N THR A 36 -5.08 18.11 -8.65
CA THR A 36 -3.75 17.50 -8.61
C THR A 36 -3.59 16.48 -7.49
N ASP A 37 -4.20 16.76 -6.32
CA ASP A 37 -4.15 15.87 -5.17
C ASP A 37 -4.96 14.59 -5.41
N ALA A 38 -6.15 14.72 -6.02
CA ALA A 38 -6.95 13.58 -6.43
C ALA A 38 -6.20 12.74 -7.48
N ALA A 39 -5.60 13.37 -8.49
CA ALA A 39 -4.83 12.67 -9.50
C ALA A 39 -3.63 11.92 -8.90
N TYR A 40 -2.86 12.57 -8.01
CA TYR A 40 -1.73 11.94 -7.32
C TYR A 40 -2.17 10.77 -6.45
N SER A 41 -3.22 10.94 -5.63
CA SER A 41 -3.76 9.88 -4.77
C SER A 41 -4.32 8.70 -5.57
N GLN A 42 -4.95 8.96 -6.71
CA GLN A 42 -5.39 7.90 -7.63
C GLN A 42 -4.21 7.14 -8.24
N GLY A 43 -3.12 7.84 -8.58
CA GLY A 43 -1.88 7.19 -9.00
C GLY A 43 -1.31 6.25 -7.94
N LEU A 44 -1.28 6.68 -6.67
CA LEU A 44 -0.85 5.84 -5.55
C LEU A 44 -1.70 4.58 -5.42
N ASN A 45 -3.02 4.71 -5.49
CA ASN A 45 -3.94 3.59 -5.33
C ASN A 45 -3.85 2.61 -6.51
N ALA A 46 -3.80 3.10 -7.75
CA ALA A 46 -3.65 2.26 -8.93
C ALA A 46 -2.39 1.39 -8.85
N ALA A 47 -1.24 2.00 -8.51
CA ALA A 47 0.00 1.25 -8.29
C ALA A 47 -0.08 0.28 -7.10
N ARG A 48 -0.77 0.64 -6.02
CA ARG A 48 -0.99 -0.25 -4.87
C ARG A 48 -1.81 -1.48 -5.24
N HIS A 49 -2.77 -1.35 -6.14
CA HIS A 49 -3.64 -2.42 -6.59
C HIS A 49 -3.08 -3.21 -7.78
N GLY A 50 -1.88 -2.88 -8.25
CA GLY A 50 -1.27 -3.53 -9.42
C GLY A 50 -2.02 -3.26 -10.73
N GLU A 51 -2.78 -2.16 -10.80
CA GLU A 51 -3.42 -1.73 -12.05
C GLU A 51 -2.39 -1.14 -13.01
N ASP A 52 -2.55 -1.34 -14.32
CA ASP A 52 -1.70 -0.69 -15.31
C ASP A 52 -1.77 0.85 -15.22
N MET A 53 -0.62 1.49 -15.43
CA MET A 53 -0.53 2.95 -15.41
C MET A 53 -1.37 3.57 -16.54
N LYS A 54 -2.41 4.30 -16.16
CA LYS A 54 -3.26 5.05 -17.09
C LYS A 54 -2.53 6.29 -17.61
N MET A 55 -2.23 6.31 -18.91
CA MET A 55 -1.58 7.46 -19.57
C MET A 55 -2.50 8.69 -19.68
N SER A 56 -3.81 8.46 -19.74
CA SER A 56 -4.85 9.47 -19.98
C SER A 56 -5.86 9.52 -18.83
N TYR A 57 -5.39 9.50 -17.58
CA TYR A 57 -6.23 9.60 -16.39
C TYR A 57 -7.26 10.75 -16.46
N ALA A 58 -6.80 11.93 -16.89
CA ALA A 58 -7.58 13.17 -16.93
C ALA A 58 -8.42 13.37 -18.20
N ALA A 59 -8.66 12.32 -19.01
CA ALA A 59 -9.44 12.44 -20.24
C ALA A 59 -10.87 12.98 -20.02
N GLY A 60 -11.46 12.70 -18.86
CA GLY A 60 -12.78 13.22 -18.44
C GLY A 60 -12.73 14.60 -17.77
N CYS A 61 -11.55 15.22 -17.63
CA CYS A 61 -11.40 16.51 -16.96
C CYS A 61 -11.47 17.68 -17.94
N PRO A 62 -12.19 18.77 -17.58
CA PRO A 62 -12.44 19.89 -18.50
C PRO A 62 -11.20 20.74 -18.76
N ALA A 63 -10.19 20.72 -17.88
CA ALA A 63 -8.98 21.53 -17.98
C ALA A 63 -7.77 20.83 -17.34
N ASN A 64 -6.57 21.37 -17.55
CA ASN A 64 -5.31 20.97 -16.90
C ASN A 64 -4.93 19.49 -17.06
N GLN A 65 -5.40 18.83 -18.12
CA GLN A 65 -5.22 17.39 -18.33
C GLN A 65 -3.75 16.97 -18.27
N SER A 66 -2.85 17.75 -18.88
CA SER A 66 -1.41 17.48 -18.84
C SER A 66 -0.86 17.48 -17.40
N GLN A 67 -1.23 18.48 -16.59
CA GLN A 67 -0.82 18.59 -15.19
C GLN A 67 -1.40 17.46 -14.34
N LEU A 68 -2.68 17.12 -14.54
CA LEU A 68 -3.34 16.03 -13.82
C LEU A 68 -2.75 14.67 -14.18
N ASN A 69 -2.49 14.41 -15.47
CA ASN A 69 -1.80 13.20 -15.91
C ASN A 69 -0.37 13.13 -15.36
N ALA A 70 0.33 14.26 -15.24
CA ALA A 70 1.64 14.30 -14.61
C ALA A 70 1.58 13.95 -13.11
N ALA A 71 0.64 14.54 -12.37
CA ALA A 71 0.43 14.25 -10.96
C ALA A 71 0.07 12.78 -10.72
N TYR A 72 -0.81 12.21 -11.56
CA TYR A 72 -1.14 10.78 -11.52
C TYR A 72 0.10 9.89 -11.71
N ARG A 73 0.90 10.15 -12.76
CA ARG A 73 2.13 9.39 -13.02
C ARG A 73 3.13 9.50 -11.86
N GLN A 74 3.26 10.68 -11.27
CA GLN A 74 4.13 10.90 -10.11
C GLN A 74 3.69 10.06 -8.91
N GLY A 75 2.39 10.04 -8.58
CA GLY A 75 1.86 9.20 -7.50
C GLY A 75 2.09 7.72 -7.79
N TYR A 76 1.81 7.28 -9.01
CA TYR A 76 2.02 5.90 -9.44
C TYR A 76 3.49 5.47 -9.29
N GLN A 77 4.43 6.26 -9.79
CA GLN A 77 5.87 6.00 -9.70
C GLN A 77 6.39 6.05 -8.26
N TYR A 78 5.89 6.99 -7.46
CA TYR A 78 6.22 7.08 -6.04
C TYR A 78 5.81 5.79 -5.31
N GLN A 79 4.59 5.30 -5.53
CA GLN A 79 4.13 4.05 -4.91
C GLN A 79 4.96 2.84 -5.36
N LEU A 80 5.36 2.74 -6.63
CA LEU A 80 6.24 1.66 -7.08
C LEU A 80 7.63 1.73 -6.43
N SER A 81 8.17 2.94 -6.26
CA SER A 81 9.50 3.15 -5.67
C SER A 81 9.50 2.99 -4.14
N ASN A 82 8.35 3.18 -3.50
CA ASN A 82 8.18 3.14 -2.05
C ASN A 82 7.29 1.99 -1.59
N GLN A 83 6.93 1.07 -2.47
CA GLN A 83 6.20 -0.13 -2.10
C GLN A 83 7.12 -0.95 -1.18
N PRO A 84 6.68 -1.34 0.03
CA PRO A 84 7.30 -2.48 0.68
C PRO A 84 7.14 -3.64 -0.30
N ALA A 85 8.24 -4.27 -0.71
CA ALA A 85 8.25 -5.38 -1.64
C ALA A 85 7.03 -6.27 -1.40
N GLU A 86 6.21 -6.46 -2.44
CA GLU A 86 4.99 -7.24 -2.34
C GLU A 86 5.28 -8.53 -1.57
N VAL A 87 4.57 -8.74 -0.46
CA VAL A 87 4.53 -10.04 0.19
C VAL A 87 3.74 -10.93 -0.76
N ASN A 88 4.45 -11.57 -1.69
CA ASN A 88 3.89 -12.59 -2.56
C ASN A 88 3.56 -13.80 -1.68
N ILE A 89 2.31 -13.88 -1.20
CA ILE A 89 1.77 -15.07 -0.56
C ILE A 89 1.25 -16.01 -1.65
N ASN A 90 2.13 -16.53 -2.51
CA ASN A 90 1.79 -17.69 -3.31
C ASN A 90 1.82 -18.93 -2.40
N ILE A 91 0.63 -19.32 -1.93
CA ILE A 91 0.42 -20.47 -1.04
C ILE A 91 0.66 -21.82 -1.77
N ASN A 92 0.89 -21.83 -3.09
CA ASN A 92 0.96 -23.06 -3.90
C ASN A 92 2.33 -23.35 -4.53
N THR A 93 3.41 -22.69 -4.10
CA THR A 93 4.76 -23.02 -4.62
C THR A 93 5.68 -23.48 -3.51
N HIS A 94 5.83 -24.80 -3.36
CA HIS A 94 6.90 -25.42 -2.58
C HIS A 94 8.28 -25.30 -3.29
N LYS A 95 8.62 -24.12 -3.81
CA LYS A 95 9.97 -23.83 -4.30
C LYS A 95 10.48 -22.59 -3.59
N GLY A 96 11.45 -22.85 -2.70
CA GLY A 96 12.36 -21.92 -2.04
C GLY A 96 11.90 -20.47 -1.94
N LYS A 97 11.46 -20.09 -0.74
CA LYS A 97 11.40 -18.68 -0.34
C LYS A 97 12.74 -18.03 -0.71
N THR A 98 12.78 -17.20 -1.75
CA THR A 98 13.76 -16.12 -1.80
C THR A 98 13.34 -15.18 -0.68
N GLN A 99 13.86 -15.48 0.51
CA GLN A 99 13.64 -14.76 1.74
C GLN A 99 14.04 -13.31 1.47
N ALA A 100 13.05 -12.41 1.39
CA ALA A 100 13.29 -10.98 1.31
C ALA A 100 14.33 -10.63 2.38
N SER A 101 15.48 -10.11 1.96
CA SER A 101 16.62 -9.88 2.85
C SER A 101 16.17 -9.06 4.04
N LYS A 102 16.41 -9.55 5.26
CA LYS A 102 15.96 -8.88 6.48
C LYS A 102 16.58 -7.48 6.52
N PRO A 103 15.84 -6.42 6.93
CA PRO A 103 16.38 -5.05 6.94
C PRO A 103 17.39 -4.84 8.08
N TYR A 104 18.45 -4.06 7.82
CA TYR A 104 19.40 -3.64 8.84
C TYR A 104 18.79 -2.56 9.73
N ARG A 105 18.77 -2.76 11.05
CA ARG A 105 18.17 -1.84 12.03
C ARG A 105 19.08 -1.67 13.24
N CYS A 106 18.88 -0.56 13.93
CA CYS A 106 19.61 -0.24 15.15
C CYS A 106 18.66 0.14 16.28
N HIS A 107 18.93 -0.38 17.47
CA HIS A 107 18.15 -0.18 18.68
C HIS A 107 19.03 0.39 19.79
N LYS A 108 18.42 1.17 20.68
CA LYS A 108 19.08 1.67 21.89
C LYS A 108 18.80 0.69 23.04
N GLN A 109 19.84 0.36 23.79
CA GLN A 109 19.82 -0.50 24.97
C GLN A 109 20.80 0.06 26.00
N PHE A 110 20.33 0.42 27.19
CA PHE A 110 21.19 0.87 28.31
C PHE A 110 22.28 1.89 27.90
N GLY A 111 21.91 2.87 27.07
CA GLY A 111 22.84 3.89 26.55
C GLY A 111 23.76 3.42 25.41
N GLN A 112 23.76 2.14 25.09
CA GLN A 112 24.49 1.56 23.95
C GLN A 112 23.56 1.36 22.75
N LYS A 113 24.17 1.26 21.55
CA LYS A 113 23.46 1.04 20.29
C LYS A 113 23.79 -0.37 19.79
N VAL A 114 22.76 -1.19 19.58
CA VAL A 114 22.87 -2.54 19.02
C VAL A 114 22.29 -2.52 17.61
N CYS A 115 23.05 -2.94 16.62
CA CYS A 115 22.64 -2.93 15.22
C CYS A 115 22.83 -4.29 14.56
N GLY A 116 21.96 -4.61 13.60
CA GLY A 116 22.07 -5.82 12.80
C GLY A 116 20.78 -6.13 12.06
N TYR A 117 20.63 -7.39 11.69
CA TYR A 117 19.47 -7.94 11.01
C TYR A 117 18.61 -8.70 12.01
N ASP A 118 17.30 -8.82 11.73
CA ASP A 118 16.38 -9.64 12.52
C ASP A 118 16.40 -9.42 14.05
N CYS A 119 16.63 -8.18 14.48
CA CYS A 119 16.81 -7.85 15.89
C CYS A 119 15.61 -8.29 16.75
N LYS A 120 15.88 -8.99 17.85
CA LYS A 120 14.92 -9.39 18.88
C LYS A 120 15.29 -8.80 20.23
N SER A 121 14.31 -8.65 21.11
CA SER A 121 14.53 -8.12 22.45
C SER A 121 13.94 -9.02 23.52
N PHE A 122 14.69 -9.25 24.60
CA PHE A 122 14.24 -9.94 25.79
C PHE A 122 14.66 -9.14 27.02
N ALA A 123 13.72 -8.87 27.93
CA ALA A 123 13.98 -8.05 29.14
C ALA A 123 14.70 -6.70 28.87
N GLY A 124 14.42 -6.07 27.73
CA GLY A 124 15.07 -4.82 27.30
C GLY A 124 16.47 -4.98 26.69
N GLN A 125 16.98 -6.20 26.58
CA GLN A 125 18.22 -6.53 25.87
C GLN A 125 17.91 -6.92 24.42
N TRP A 126 18.42 -6.13 23.48
CA TRP A 126 18.42 -6.35 22.04
C TRP A 126 19.59 -7.22 21.60
N THR A 127 19.29 -8.22 20.78
CA THR A 127 20.26 -9.05 20.07
C THR A 127 19.88 -9.09 18.60
N CYS A 128 20.86 -8.86 17.72
CA CYS A 128 20.66 -8.85 16.27
C CYS A 128 21.58 -9.86 15.58
N ALA A 129 21.12 -10.41 14.46
CA ALA A 129 21.93 -11.21 13.57
C ALA A 129 22.95 -10.34 12.84
N GLN A 130 24.11 -10.92 12.52
CA GLN A 130 25.21 -10.17 11.90
C GLN A 130 25.06 -10.07 10.38
N LYS A 131 24.39 -11.04 9.75
CA LYS A 131 24.22 -11.13 8.30
C LYS A 131 22.75 -11.12 7.89
N PRO A 132 22.41 -10.66 6.67
CA PRO A 132 21.02 -10.52 6.22
C PRO A 132 20.28 -11.84 6.00
N ASP A 133 21.04 -12.92 5.81
CA ASP A 133 20.58 -14.30 5.62
C ASP A 133 20.44 -15.09 6.93
N GLN A 134 21.00 -14.56 8.04
CA GLN A 134 20.82 -15.12 9.38
C GLN A 134 19.47 -14.72 9.98
N GLU A 135 19.00 -15.51 10.93
CA GLU A 135 17.82 -15.23 11.73
C GLU A 135 18.15 -15.27 13.22
N CYS A 136 17.38 -14.53 14.01
CA CYS A 136 17.34 -14.68 15.45
C CYS A 136 16.07 -15.44 15.82
N ILE A 137 16.14 -16.31 16.82
CA ILE A 137 15.00 -16.94 17.49
C ILE A 137 15.07 -16.63 18.99
N GLN A 138 13.92 -16.66 19.67
CA GLN A 138 13.87 -16.39 21.10
C GLN A 138 12.93 -17.36 21.83
N ASN A 139 13.20 -17.56 23.11
CA ASN A 139 12.28 -18.19 24.06
C ASN A 139 12.00 -17.19 25.21
N MET A 140 11.52 -17.70 26.35
CA MET A 140 11.21 -16.88 27.52
C MET A 140 12.43 -16.44 28.34
N SER A 141 13.65 -16.82 27.92
CA SER A 141 14.87 -16.61 28.71
C SER A 141 16.09 -16.19 27.87
N ASP A 142 16.08 -16.42 26.56
CA ASP A 142 17.26 -16.34 25.70
C ASP A 142 16.90 -15.94 24.25
N ILE A 143 17.88 -15.38 23.55
CA ILE A 143 17.84 -15.05 22.13
C ILE A 143 19.11 -15.60 21.47
N LYS A 144 18.93 -16.40 20.41
CA LYS A 144 20.04 -16.95 19.62
C LYS A 144 19.90 -16.59 18.16
N CYS A 145 21.00 -16.20 17.52
CA CYS A 145 21.04 -15.85 16.12
C CYS A 145 22.02 -16.70 15.33
N GLY A 146 21.70 -17.01 14.09
CA GLY A 146 22.55 -17.79 13.18
C GLY A 146 21.76 -18.29 11.98
N TYR A 147 22.21 -19.41 11.42
CA TYR A 147 21.57 -20.06 10.29
C TYR A 147 20.73 -21.24 10.76
N HIS A 148 19.66 -21.57 10.02
CA HIS A 148 18.82 -22.74 10.25
C HIS A 148 18.43 -22.90 11.72
N CYS A 149 17.90 -21.83 12.30
CA CYS A 149 17.61 -21.80 13.72
C CYS A 149 16.39 -22.68 14.03
N ASN A 150 16.47 -23.48 15.08
CA ASN A 150 15.41 -24.36 15.54
C ASN A 150 15.14 -24.18 17.03
N LYS A 151 13.88 -24.33 17.41
CA LYS A 151 13.45 -24.36 18.81
C LYS A 151 13.05 -25.79 19.14
N GLY A 152 13.86 -26.46 19.96
CA GLY A 152 13.55 -27.80 20.45
C GLY A 152 12.35 -27.81 21.38
N ASP A 153 11.81 -29.01 21.64
CA ASP A 153 10.57 -29.20 22.41
C ASP A 153 10.63 -28.61 23.83
N PHE A 154 11.81 -28.65 24.45
CA PHE A 154 12.05 -28.07 25.78
C PHE A 154 12.43 -26.58 25.76
N GLY A 155 12.24 -25.91 24.61
CA GLY A 155 12.53 -24.49 24.44
C GLY A 155 14.00 -24.17 24.17
N GLN A 156 14.87 -25.16 24.00
CA GLN A 156 16.28 -24.94 23.63
C GLN A 156 16.37 -24.30 22.25
N LEU A 157 17.17 -23.24 22.14
CA LEU A 157 17.43 -22.53 20.89
C LEU A 157 18.73 -23.05 20.28
N THR A 158 18.67 -23.57 19.05
CA THR A 158 19.83 -24.00 18.28
C THR A 158 19.89 -23.22 16.98
N CYS A 159 21.10 -22.84 16.57
CA CYS A 159 21.38 -22.20 15.28
C CYS A 159 22.77 -22.69 14.84
N LEU A 160 23.00 -22.73 13.55
CA LEU A 160 24.29 -23.02 12.93
C LEU A 160 25.08 -21.73 12.71
N ASP A 161 26.41 -21.82 12.73
CA ASP A 161 27.30 -20.69 12.44
C ASP A 161 27.44 -20.43 10.93
N LYS A 162 27.05 -21.41 10.12
CA LYS A 162 27.15 -21.42 8.65
C LYS A 162 25.81 -21.86 8.04
N PRO A 163 25.48 -21.36 6.83
CA PRO A 163 24.32 -21.80 6.08
C PRO A 163 24.42 -23.27 5.69
#